data_AF-A0A0G2DWP3-F1
#
_entry.id   AF-A0A0G2DWP3-F1
#
_cell.length_a   1.000
_cell.length_b   1.000
_cell.length_c   1.000
_cell.angle_alpha   90.00
_cell.angle_beta   90.00
_cell.angle_gamma   90.00
#
_symmetry.space_group_name_H-M   'P 1'
#
loop_
_entity.id
_entity.type
_entity.pdbx_description
1 polymer ?
#
loop_
_entity_poly.entity_id
_entity_poly.type
_entity_poly.pdbx_seq_one_letter_code
_entity_poly.pdbx_strand_id
1 'polypeptide(L)'
;MSGFEVIGTVGDMFKYLDTFDMIYVEFSTTLSRFLQECEHLYRKELELPDHRYKEFMKDGGKQWEERSRVDFEQKLRGKLGHDLQAYMDLSRYLEKRLAILKKKLGLSEDFSVRPKGFTLGKHV
;
A
#
# COMPACT_ATOMS: atom_id res chain seq x y z
N MET A 1 -43.07 -9.43 -10.94
CA MET A 1 -42.38 -8.31 -10.25
C MET A 1 -43.21 -7.06 -10.46
N SER A 2 -43.71 -6.47 -9.38
CA SER A 2 -44.48 -5.23 -9.44
C SER A 2 -43.55 -4.02 -9.55
N GLY A 3 -44.02 -2.89 -10.12
CA GLY A 3 -43.20 -1.68 -10.28
C GLY A 3 -42.64 -1.10 -8.96
N PHE A 4 -43.27 -1.40 -7.81
CA PHE A 4 -42.78 -1.00 -6.49
C PHE A 4 -41.56 -1.81 -6.04
N GLU A 5 -41.45 -3.09 -6.41
CA GLU A 5 -40.27 -3.92 -6.11
C GLU A 5 -39.04 -3.46 -6.90
N VAL A 6 -39.24 -2.97 -8.13
CA VAL A 6 -38.15 -2.43 -8.98
C VAL A 6 -37.62 -1.12 -8.43
N ILE A 7 -38.49 -0.20 -7.99
CA ILE A 7 -38.08 1.09 -7.40
C ILE A 7 -37.34 0.88 -6.07
N GLY A 8 -37.79 -0.06 -5.23
CA GLY A 8 -37.09 -0.43 -4.01
C GLY A 8 -35.69 -0.99 -4.29
N THR A 9 -35.59 -1.89 -5.27
CA THR A 9 -34.31 -2.48 -5.70
C THR A 9 -33.35 -1.42 -6.24
N VAL A 10 -33.83 -0.48 -7.06
CA VAL A 10 -33.02 0.63 -7.59
C VAL A 10 -32.57 1.58 -6.48
N GLY A 11 -33.45 1.91 -5.54
CA GLY A 11 -33.11 2.77 -4.39
C GLY A 11 -32.05 2.15 -3.47
N ASP A 12 -32.11 0.84 -3.25
CA ASP A 12 -31.08 0.13 -2.49
C ASP A 12 -29.76 0.05 -3.27
N MET A 13 -29.79 -0.11 -4.60
CA MET A 13 -28.59 -0.03 -5.44
C MET A 13 -27.87 1.33 -5.32
N PHE A 14 -28.61 2.44 -5.23
CA PHE A 14 -28.01 3.78 -5.00
C PHE A 14 -27.37 3.92 -3.62
N LYS A 15 -27.98 3.39 -2.56
CA LYS A 15 -27.35 3.39 -1.22
C LYS A 15 -26.05 2.57 -1.20
N TYR A 16 -26.00 1.48 -1.97
CA TYR A 16 -24.76 0.72 -2.13
C TYR A 16 -23.68 1.53 -2.85
N LEU A 17 -24.02 2.34 -3.86
CA LEU A 17 -23.07 3.23 -4.52
C LEU A 17 -22.47 4.26 -3.56
N ASP A 18 -23.31 4.97 -2.78
CA ASP A 18 -22.83 5.93 -1.77
C ASP A 18 -21.93 5.24 -0.72
N THR A 19 -22.29 4.01 -0.34
CA THR A 19 -21.48 3.20 0.58
C THR A 19 -20.13 2.82 -0.05
N PHE A 20 -20.11 2.45 -1.33
CA PHE A 20 -18.87 2.14 -2.05
C PHE A 20 -17.97 3.36 -2.21
N ASP A 21 -18.54 4.53 -2.50
CA ASP A 21 -17.81 5.79 -2.60
C ASP A 21 -17.19 6.16 -1.25
N MET A 22 -17.95 6.04 -0.16
CA MET A 22 -17.44 6.25 1.20
C MET A 22 -16.30 5.29 1.54
N ILE A 23 -16.45 3.99 1.23
CA ILE A 23 -15.40 2.99 1.44
C ILE A 23 -14.15 3.32 0.61
N TYR A 24 -14.31 3.78 -0.64
CA TYR A 24 -13.20 4.17 -1.50
C TYR A 24 -12.46 5.39 -0.94
N VAL A 25 -13.18 6.42 -0.47
CA VAL A 25 -12.60 7.62 0.15
C VAL A 25 -11.85 7.27 1.43
N GLU A 26 -12.44 6.47 2.32
CA GLU A 26 -11.79 6.05 3.56
C GLU A 26 -10.54 5.22 3.29
N PHE A 27 -10.64 4.30 2.32
CA PHE A 27 -9.53 3.45 1.93
C PHE A 27 -8.38 4.28 1.31
N SER A 28 -8.67 5.16 0.36
CA SER A 28 -7.68 6.02 -0.29
C SER A 28 -7.01 6.97 0.72
N THR A 29 -7.79 7.57 1.62
CA THR A 29 -7.25 8.41 2.70
C THR A 29 -6.29 7.64 3.60
N THR A 30 -6.66 6.43 4.01
CA THR A 30 -5.81 5.55 4.83
C THR A 30 -4.53 5.18 4.09
N LEU A 31 -4.64 4.88 2.79
CA LEU A 31 -3.50 4.56 1.94
C LEU A 31 -2.53 5.74 1.82
N SER A 32 -3.05 6.94 1.57
CA SER A 32 -2.26 8.16 1.44
C SER A 32 -1.51 8.46 2.74
N ARG A 33 -2.14 8.31 3.91
CA ARG A 33 -1.47 8.47 5.21
C ARG A 33 -0.35 7.46 5.39
N PHE A 34 -0.61 6.18 5.10
CA PHE A 34 0.41 5.15 5.19
C PHE A 34 1.60 5.45 4.27
N LEU A 35 1.35 5.86 3.02
CA LEU A 35 2.41 6.25 2.08
C LEU A 35 3.24 7.43 2.58
N GLN A 36 2.61 8.42 3.22
CA GLN A 36 3.31 9.55 3.82
C GLN A 36 4.23 9.10 4.96
N GLU A 37 3.79 8.18 5.80
CA GLU A 37 4.62 7.59 6.87
C GLU A 37 5.78 6.79 6.28
N CYS A 38 5.54 5.99 5.23
CA CYS A 38 6.61 5.31 4.50
C CYS A 38 7.65 6.29 3.95
N GLU A 39 7.18 7.35 3.30
CA GLU A 39 8.04 8.39 2.73
C GLU A 39 8.85 9.10 3.82
N HIS A 40 8.22 9.42 4.96
CA HIS A 40 8.87 10.02 6.11
C HIS A 40 10.00 9.11 6.63
N LEU A 41 9.69 7.84 6.88
CA LEU A 41 10.66 6.85 7.32
C LEU A 41 11.85 6.76 6.35
N TYR A 42 11.58 6.52 5.06
CA TYR A 42 12.66 6.26 4.10
C TYR A 42 13.48 7.51 3.79
N ARG A 43 12.85 8.67 3.54
CA ARG A 43 13.58 9.88 3.12
C ARG A 43 14.15 10.67 4.28
N LYS A 44 13.42 10.79 5.40
CA LYS A 44 13.84 11.63 6.53
C LYS A 44 14.58 10.84 7.59
N GLU A 45 14.07 9.69 7.98
CA GLU A 45 14.68 8.95 9.09
C GLU A 45 15.84 8.05 8.66
N LEU A 46 15.76 7.48 7.45
CA LEU A 46 16.83 6.65 6.86
C LEU A 46 17.70 7.40 5.85
N GLU A 47 17.43 8.70 5.66
CA GLU A 47 18.19 9.61 4.78
C GLU A 47 18.35 9.10 3.34
N LEU A 48 17.36 8.36 2.82
CA LEU A 48 17.43 7.80 1.47
C LEU A 48 17.28 8.91 0.41
N PRO A 49 18.28 9.15 -0.46
CA PRO A 49 18.21 10.21 -1.47
C PRO A 49 17.07 9.99 -2.46
N ASP A 50 16.50 11.07 -3.00
CA ASP A 50 15.31 11.01 -3.88
C ASP A 50 15.44 10.05 -5.07
N HIS A 51 16.60 10.00 -5.72
CA HIS A 51 16.85 9.10 -6.85
C HIS A 51 16.82 7.63 -6.40
N ARG A 52 17.44 7.32 -5.26
CA ARG A 52 17.38 5.99 -4.63
C ARG A 52 15.96 5.68 -4.15
N TYR A 53 15.27 6.60 -3.50
CA TYR A 53 13.89 6.39 -3.07
C TYR A 53 12.97 5.99 -4.24
N LYS A 54 13.08 6.67 -5.38
CA LYS A 54 12.32 6.33 -6.59
C LYS A 54 12.66 4.94 -7.13
N GLU A 55 13.94 4.57 -7.17
CA GLU A 55 14.39 3.22 -7.55
C GLU A 55 13.83 2.17 -6.58
N PHE A 56 13.97 2.41 -5.28
CA PHE A 56 13.48 1.54 -4.23
C PHE A 56 11.98 1.31 -4.37
N MET A 57 11.18 2.37 -4.48
CA MET A 57 9.73 2.23 -4.65
C MET A 57 9.36 1.46 -5.94
N LYS A 58 10.21 1.53 -6.98
CA LYS A 58 9.99 0.85 -8.26
C LYS A 58 10.28 -0.65 -8.20
N ASP A 59 11.36 -1.08 -7.56
CA ASP A 59 11.83 -2.48 -7.65
C ASP A 59 12.31 -3.11 -6.33
N GLY A 60 12.15 -2.42 -5.20
CA GLY A 60 12.62 -2.89 -3.90
C GLY A 60 14.12 -2.83 -3.70
N GLY A 61 14.85 -2.03 -4.49
CA GLY A 61 16.31 -1.97 -4.44
C GLY A 61 16.95 -3.20 -5.08
N LYS A 62 16.26 -3.92 -5.96
CA LYS A 62 16.77 -5.12 -6.62
C LYS A 62 17.96 -4.83 -7.53
N GLN A 63 17.96 -3.65 -8.16
CA GLN A 63 19.06 -3.20 -9.01
C GLN A 63 20.18 -2.51 -8.24
N TRP A 64 20.05 -2.37 -6.92
CA TRP A 64 21.12 -1.80 -6.11
C TRP A 64 22.26 -2.78 -5.95
N GLU A 65 23.46 -2.23 -5.80
CA GLU A 65 24.60 -3.00 -5.34
C GLU A 65 24.27 -3.67 -3.99
N GLU A 66 24.67 -4.93 -3.83
CA GLU A 66 24.39 -5.75 -2.65
C GLU A 66 24.74 -5.01 -1.34
N ARG A 67 25.91 -4.35 -1.30
CA ARG A 67 26.34 -3.59 -0.12
C ARG A 67 25.37 -2.46 0.23
N SER A 68 24.90 -1.71 -0.77
CA SER A 68 23.93 -0.62 -0.56
C SER A 68 22.59 -1.15 -0.06
N ARG A 69 22.15 -2.29 -0.60
CA ARG A 69 20.91 -2.95 -0.17
C ARG A 69 20.99 -3.42 1.27
N VAL A 70 22.07 -4.12 1.63
CA VAL A 70 22.29 -4.62 3.00
C VAL A 70 22.38 -3.49 4.01
N ASP A 71 23.11 -2.41 3.70
CA ASP A 71 23.24 -1.24 4.59
C ASP A 71 21.87 -0.59 4.84
N PHE A 72 21.06 -0.44 3.79
CA PHE A 72 19.70 0.09 3.92
C PHE A 72 18.78 -0.84 4.72
N GLU A 73 18.82 -2.15 4.46
CA GLU A 73 18.04 -3.13 5.24
C GLU A 73 18.42 -3.13 6.72
N GLN A 74 19.70 -2.96 7.06
CA GLN A 74 20.16 -2.84 8.43
C GLN A 74 19.66 -1.57 9.09
N LYS A 75 19.71 -0.42 8.41
CA LYS A 75 19.14 0.85 8.91
C LYS A 75 17.64 0.73 9.16
N LEU A 76 16.91 0.14 8.21
CA LEU A 76 15.47 -0.11 8.33
C LEU A 76 15.15 -1.02 9.53
N ARG A 77 15.89 -2.12 9.68
CA ARG A 77 15.78 -3.04 10.83
C ARG A 77 16.12 -2.35 12.15
N GLY A 78 17.15 -1.51 12.19
CA GLY A 78 17.54 -0.77 13.39
C GLY A 78 16.46 0.23 13.80
N LYS A 79 15.82 0.88 12.83
CA LYS A 79 14.81 1.89 13.08
C LYS A 79 13.45 1.31 13.49
N LEU A 80 12.99 0.27 12.79
CA LEU A 80 11.71 -0.38 13.07
C LEU A 80 11.81 -1.47 14.15
N GLY A 81 12.99 -2.02 14.38
CA GLY A 81 13.24 -3.03 15.41
C GLY A 81 12.26 -4.19 15.34
N HIS A 82 11.51 -4.38 16.43
CA HIS A 82 10.50 -5.43 16.58
C HIS A 82 9.24 -5.18 15.75
N ASP A 83 8.95 -3.92 15.40
CA ASP A 83 7.76 -3.54 14.62
C ASP A 83 7.90 -3.81 13.13
N LEU A 84 9.11 -4.13 12.66
CA LEU A 84 9.38 -4.41 11.24
C LEU A 84 8.45 -5.49 10.69
N GLN A 85 8.24 -6.57 11.43
CA GLN A 85 7.37 -7.65 10.97
C GLN A 85 5.91 -7.21 10.89
N ALA A 86 5.43 -6.47 11.89
CA ALA A 86 4.07 -5.93 11.92
C ALA A 86 3.83 -4.98 10.75
N TYR A 87 4.80 -4.12 10.43
CA TYR A 87 4.76 -3.24 9.28
C TYR A 87 4.71 -4.01 7.95
N MET A 88 5.54 -5.05 7.81
CA MET A 88 5.55 -5.90 6.62
C MET A 88 4.23 -6.68 6.44
N ASP A 89 3.61 -7.11 7.54
CA ASP A 89 2.31 -7.78 7.54
C ASP A 89 1.19 -6.82 7.16
N LEU A 90 1.21 -5.62 7.72
CA LEU A 90 0.25 -4.57 7.41
C LEU A 90 0.32 -4.15 5.93
N SER A 91 1.53 -3.95 5.39
CA SER A 91 1.68 -3.61 3.96
C SER A 91 1.11 -4.71 3.06
N ARG A 92 1.41 -5.99 3.34
CA ARG A 92 0.86 -7.14 2.59
C ARG A 92 -0.66 -7.23 2.70
N TYR A 93 -1.21 -6.93 3.88
CA TYR A 93 -2.65 -6.91 4.09
C TYR A 93 -3.32 -5.82 3.24
N LEU A 94 -2.76 -4.60 3.27
CA LEU A 94 -3.25 -3.47 2.48
C LEU A 94 -3.17 -3.73 0.98
N GLU A 95 -2.08 -4.32 0.48
CA GLU A 95 -1.95 -4.71 -0.94
C GLU A 95 -3.05 -5.68 -1.38
N LYS A 96 -3.31 -6.72 -0.57
CA LYS A 96 -4.37 -7.69 -0.86
C LYS A 96 -5.75 -7.02 -0.88
N ARG A 97 -6.03 -6.15 0.08
CA ARG A 97 -7.31 -5.41 0.16
C ARG A 97 -7.48 -4.46 -1.02
N LEU A 98 -6.43 -3.75 -1.38
CA LEU A 98 -6.40 -2.88 -2.55
C LEU A 98 -6.68 -3.68 -3.84
N ALA A 99 -6.04 -4.84 -4.02
CA ALA A 99 -6.29 -5.68 -5.20
C ALA A 99 -7.76 -6.15 -5.31
N ILE A 100 -8.37 -6.50 -4.17
CA ILE A 100 -9.80 -6.86 -4.11
C ILE A 100 -10.67 -5.65 -4.48
N LEU A 101 -10.37 -4.47 -3.92
CA LEU A 101 -11.10 -3.24 -4.21
C LEU A 101 -10.98 -2.86 -5.69
N LYS A 102 -9.77 -2.88 -6.28
CA LYS A 102 -9.56 -2.64 -7.71
C LYS A 102 -10.41 -3.56 -8.58
N LYS A 103 -10.42 -4.87 -8.26
CA LYS A 103 -11.23 -5.85 -8.99
C LYS A 103 -12.73 -5.59 -8.88
N LYS A 104 -13.21 -5.21 -7.70
CA LYS A 104 -14.64 -5.00 -7.45
C LYS A 104 -15.16 -3.68 -8.02
N LEU A 105 -14.32 -2.64 -8.04
CA LEU A 105 -14.68 -1.28 -8.44
C LEU A 105 -14.22 -0.92 -9.87
N GLY A 106 -13.54 -1.83 -10.57
CA GLY A 106 -13.05 -1.58 -11.93
C GLY A 106 -11.97 -0.48 -12.01
N LEU A 107 -11.25 -0.24 -10.92
CA LEU A 107 -10.26 0.86 -10.83
C LEU A 107 -9.00 0.52 -11.63
N SER A 108 -8.54 1.46 -12.46
CA SER A 108 -7.34 1.34 -13.30
C SER A 108 -6.07 1.94 -12.68
N GLU A 109 -6.16 2.53 -11.48
CA GLU A 109 -5.06 3.26 -10.85
C GLU A 109 -4.01 2.33 -10.21
N ASP A 110 -2.72 2.58 -10.44
CA ASP A 110 -1.62 1.74 -9.91
C ASP A 110 -1.11 2.24 -8.54
N PHE A 111 -1.97 2.18 -7.52
CA PHE A 111 -1.51 2.38 -6.14
C PHE A 111 -0.59 1.23 -5.71
N SER A 112 0.61 1.55 -5.23
CA SER A 112 1.57 0.60 -4.68
C SER A 112 2.02 1.10 -3.31
N VAL A 113 1.70 0.32 -2.26
CA VAL A 113 2.05 0.65 -0.85
C VAL A 113 3.34 0.02 -0.38
N ARG A 114 3.93 -0.84 -1.21
CA ARG A 114 5.22 -1.47 -0.94
C ARG A 114 6.08 -1.39 -2.21
N PRO A 115 7.38 -1.13 -2.05
CA PRO A 115 8.38 -1.34 -3.08
C PRO A 115 8.18 -2.67 -3.83
N LYS A 116 7.99 -2.63 -5.17
CA LYS A 116 7.67 -3.84 -5.94
C LYS A 116 8.81 -4.85 -5.83
N GLY A 117 8.54 -6.01 -5.24
CA GLY A 117 9.52 -7.09 -5.16
C GLY A 117 10.56 -6.96 -4.05
N PHE A 118 10.43 -5.98 -3.15
CA PHE A 118 11.21 -5.96 -1.91
C PHE A 118 10.86 -7.18 -1.06
N THR A 119 11.80 -8.09 -0.86
CA THR A 119 11.68 -9.20 0.07
C THR A 119 12.79 -9.08 1.08
N LEU A 120 12.46 -9.00 2.36
CA LEU A 120 13.47 -9.14 3.41
C LEU A 120 14.15 -10.50 3.24
N GLY A 121 15.43 -10.47 2.92
CA GLY A 121 16.23 -11.67 2.79
C GLY A 121 16.18 -12.47 4.10
N LYS A 122 15.95 -13.78 4.00
CA LYS A 122 16.27 -14.72 5.07
C LYS A 122 17.80 -14.85 5.13
N HIS A 123 18.49 -13.80 5.54
CA HIS A 123 19.88 -13.93 5.94
C HIS A 123 19.89 -14.18 7.44
N VAL A 124 19.75 -15.47 7.76
CA VAL A 124 20.42 -16.11 8.89
C VAL A 124 21.87 -16.32 8.46
#